data_AF-A0A7V9KNU4-F1
#
_entry.id   AF-A0A7V9KNU4-F1
#
_cell.length_a   1.000
_cell.length_b   1.000
_cell.length_c   1.000
_cell.angle_alpha   90.00
_cell.angle_beta   90.00
_cell.angle_gamma   90.00
#
_symmetry.space_group_name_H-M   'P 1'
#
loop_
_entity.id
_entity.type
_entity.pdbx_description
1 polymer ?
#
loop_
_entity_poly.entity_id
_entity_poly.type
_entity_poly.pdbx_seq_one_letter_code
_entity_poly.pdbx_strand_id
1 'polypeptide(L)'
;PARIPPLRAAADEACHQVGRDPATLRRSAGIGVSLDGSRVGFGTWDLTTQAISGSPEQIAECLRGFAAEGIDQVQVFLGPTTVAGIKAFAPVLDLLDHP
;
A
#
# COMPACT_ATOMS: atom_id res chain seq x y z
N PRO A 1 -5.46 -2.46 2.92
CA PRO A 1 -5.50 -2.68 4.38
C PRO A 1 -6.12 -4.01 4.82
N ALA A 2 -7.35 -4.32 4.40
CA ALA A 2 -8.11 -5.49 4.91
C ALA A 2 -7.43 -6.86 4.76
N ARG A 3 -6.47 -7.00 3.83
CA ARG A 3 -5.69 -8.24 3.64
C ARG A 3 -4.51 -8.38 4.60
N ILE A 4 -4.14 -7.33 5.33
CA ILE A 4 -2.95 -7.29 6.19
C ILE A 4 -3.13 -8.09 7.49
N PRO A 5 -4.26 -8.03 8.23
CA PRO A 5 -4.39 -8.77 9.50
C PRO A 5 -4.01 -10.26 9.43
N PRO A 6 -4.53 -11.08 8.48
CA PRO A 6 -4.15 -12.49 8.41
C PRO A 6 -2.69 -12.70 7.99
N LEU A 7 -2.13 -11.82 7.15
CA LEU A 7 -0.72 -11.90 6.74
C LEU A 7 0.23 -11.54 7.89
N ARG A 8 -0.13 -10.51 8.68
CA ARG A 8 0.58 -10.10 9.88
C ARG A 8 0.60 -11.24 10.91
N ALA A 9 -0.57 -11.84 11.19
CA ALA A 9 -0.67 -12.96 12.12
C ALA A 9 0.22 -14.15 11.71
N ALA A 10 0.27 -14.48 10.41
CA ALA A 10 1.13 -15.54 9.90
C ALA A 10 2.63 -15.21 10.07
N ALA A 11 3.03 -13.96 9.84
CA ALA A 11 4.41 -13.52 10.04
C ALA A 11 4.82 -13.51 11.52
N ASP A 12 3.90 -13.09 12.40
CA ASP A 12 4.14 -13.04 13.85
C ASP A 12 4.29 -14.46 14.42
N GLU A 13 3.44 -15.40 13.99
CA GLU A 13 3.56 -16.82 14.34
C GLU A 13 4.90 -17.41 13.88
N ALA A 14 5.33 -17.11 12.64
CA ALA A 14 6.63 -17.55 12.14
C ALA A 14 7.81 -16.99 12.97
N CYS A 15 7.68 -15.77 13.53
CA CYS A 15 8.69 -15.22 14.44
C CYS A 15 8.73 -15.99 15.77
N HIS A 16 7.57 -16.28 16.34
CA HIS A 16 7.48 -17.04 17.59
C HIS A 16 8.08 -18.44 17.48
N GLN A 17 7.88 -19.14 16.35
CA GLN A 17 8.45 -20.47 16.09
C GLN A 17 9.98 -20.53 16.15
N VAL A 18 10.65 -19.41 15.89
CA VAL A 18 12.12 -19.30 15.92
C VAL A 18 12.63 -18.48 17.11
N GLY A 19 11.77 -18.16 18.08
CA GLY A 19 12.14 -17.38 19.27
C GLY A 19 12.45 -15.91 18.99
N ARG A 20 11.95 -15.35 17.89
CA ARG A 20 12.09 -13.94 17.55
C ARG A 20 10.87 -13.14 18.03
N ASP A 21 11.11 -11.97 18.62
CA ASP A 21 10.04 -11.01 18.92
C ASP A 21 9.54 -10.34 17.62
N PRO A 22 8.26 -10.51 17.23
CA PRO A 22 7.70 -9.91 16.03
C PRO A 22 7.63 -8.37 16.07
N ALA A 23 7.71 -7.75 17.25
CA ALA A 23 7.78 -6.29 17.36
C ALA A 23 9.09 -5.71 16.80
N THR A 24 10.13 -6.55 16.63
CA THR A 24 11.41 -6.15 16.03
C THR A 24 11.37 -6.07 14.49
N LEU A 25 10.28 -6.52 13.87
CA LEU A 25 10.10 -6.46 12.42
C LEU A 25 9.70 -5.05 11.98
N ARG A 26 10.41 -4.51 10.98
CA ARG A 26 9.83 -3.51 10.08
C ARG A 26 9.08 -4.21 8.96
N ARG A 27 7.92 -3.68 8.59
CA ARG A 27 7.00 -4.26 7.62
C ARG A 27 6.77 -3.29 6.48
N SER A 28 6.82 -3.80 5.25
CA SER A 28 6.49 -3.03 4.06
C SER A 28 5.42 -3.72 3.23
N ALA A 29 4.61 -2.94 2.51
CA ALA A 29 3.62 -3.45 1.56
C ALA A 29 3.80 -2.79 0.18
N GLY A 30 3.80 -3.60 -0.89
CA GLY A 30 3.74 -3.11 -2.26
C GLY A 30 2.30 -3.03 -2.75
N ILE A 31 1.85 -1.86 -3.15
CA ILE A 31 0.44 -1.58 -3.46
C ILE A 31 0.30 -0.89 -4.82
N GLY A 32 -0.64 -1.39 -5.63
CA GLY A 32 -1.05 -0.74 -6.86
C GLY A 32 -2.02 0.41 -6.60
N VAL A 33 -1.84 1.54 -7.27
CA VAL A 33 -2.78 2.66 -7.26
C VAL A 33 -3.16 2.99 -8.71
N SER A 34 -4.45 2.93 -9.00
CA SER A 34 -5.03 3.26 -10.30
C SER A 34 -5.54 4.70 -10.26
N LEU A 35 -4.87 5.56 -11.02
CA LEU A 35 -5.27 6.96 -11.19
C LEU A 35 -6.21 7.06 -12.40
N ASP A 36 -7.39 7.64 -12.19
CA ASP A 36 -8.43 7.81 -13.22
C ASP A 36 -8.79 6.52 -13.97
N GLY A 37 -8.78 5.38 -13.27
CA GLY A 37 -9.09 4.07 -13.86
C GLY A 37 -8.00 3.50 -14.77
N SER A 38 -6.80 4.09 -14.75
CA SER A 38 -5.67 3.62 -15.53
C SER A 38 -5.22 2.22 -15.09
N ARG A 39 -4.79 1.42 -16.07
CA ARG A 39 -4.29 0.06 -15.83
C ARG A 39 -3.09 0.08 -14.88
N VAL A 40 -3.10 -0.84 -13.92
CA VAL A 40 -1.99 -1.11 -13.01
C VAL A 40 -1.47 -2.52 -13.33
N GLY A 41 -0.32 -2.63 -13.99
CA GLY A 41 0.23 -3.93 -14.38
C GLY A 41 1.73 -4.05 -14.20
N PHE A 42 2.18 -5.25 -13.82
CA PHE A 42 3.60 -5.61 -13.70
C PHE A 42 3.90 -6.77 -14.66
N GLY A 43 4.53 -6.45 -15.79
CA GLY A 43 4.69 -7.42 -16.89
C GLY A 43 3.33 -7.92 -17.38
N THR A 44 3.14 -9.25 -17.36
CA THR A 44 1.89 -9.90 -17.76
C THR A 44 0.81 -9.88 -16.68
N TRP A 45 1.14 -9.50 -15.44
CA TRP A 45 0.16 -9.40 -14.37
C TRP A 45 -0.66 -8.12 -14.47
N ASP A 46 -1.98 -8.26 -14.39
CA ASP A 46 -2.92 -7.16 -14.27
C ASP A 46 -3.46 -7.09 -12.83
N LEU A 47 -3.18 -5.98 -12.16
CA LEU A 47 -3.55 -5.73 -10.78
C LEU A 47 -4.63 -4.66 -10.68
N THR A 48 -5.19 -4.19 -11.80
CA THR A 48 -6.09 -3.03 -11.84
C THR A 48 -7.30 -3.20 -10.94
N THR A 49 -7.87 -4.40 -10.86
CA THR A 49 -9.04 -4.70 -10.01
C THR A 49 -8.72 -4.78 -8.52
N GLN A 50 -7.44 -4.97 -8.18
CA GLN A 50 -6.95 -5.04 -6.80
C GLN A 50 -6.28 -3.73 -6.35
N ALA A 51 -6.07 -2.80 -7.29
CA ALA A 51 -5.46 -1.52 -7.03
C ALA A 51 -6.40 -0.61 -6.24
N ILE A 52 -5.81 0.25 -5.42
CA ILE A 52 -6.55 1.35 -4.80
C ILE A 52 -6.93 2.35 -5.89
N SER A 53 -8.16 2.82 -5.87
CA SER A 53 -8.67 3.86 -6.76
C SER A 53 -9.66 4.74 -6.01
N GLY A 54 -9.99 5.89 -6.59
CA GLY A 54 -10.89 6.88 -5.99
C GLY A 54 -10.31 8.28 -6.00
N SER A 55 -10.91 9.17 -5.20
CA SER A 55 -10.39 10.53 -4.99
C SER A 55 -9.07 10.50 -4.19
N PRO A 56 -8.28 11.60 -4.22
CA PRO A 56 -7.07 11.70 -3.41
C PRO A 56 -7.30 11.41 -1.92
N GLU A 57 -8.41 11.86 -1.36
CA GLU A 57 -8.80 11.63 0.04
C GLU A 57 -9.07 10.15 0.32
N GLN A 58 -9.78 9.47 -0.58
CA GLN A 58 -10.06 8.05 -0.46
C GLN A 58 -8.78 7.21 -0.55
N ILE A 59 -7.87 7.59 -1.45
CA ILE A 59 -6.57 6.92 -1.59
C ILE A 59 -5.72 7.17 -0.33
N ALA A 60 -5.61 8.42 0.14
CA ALA A 60 -4.86 8.76 1.34
C ALA A 60 -5.39 8.02 2.58
N GLU A 61 -6.71 7.98 2.77
CA GLU A 61 -7.33 7.25 3.88
C GLU A 61 -7.04 5.74 3.82
N CYS A 62 -7.12 5.15 2.62
CA CYS A 62 -6.76 3.75 2.43
C CYS A 62 -5.28 3.51 2.77
N LEU A 63 -4.38 4.44 2.42
CA LEU A 63 -2.96 4.38 2.75
C LEU A 63 -2.70 4.49 4.26
N ARG A 64 -3.39 5.38 4.98
CA ARG A 64 -3.35 5.45 6.46
C ARG A 64 -3.79 4.14 7.11
N GLY A 65 -4.77 3.46 6.50
CA GLY A 65 -5.21 2.13 6.94
C GLY A 65 -4.09 1.07 6.96
N PHE A 66 -3.01 1.21 6.18
CA PHE A 66 -1.87 0.30 6.29
C PHE A 66 -1.02 0.58 7.52
N ALA A 67 -0.85 1.84 7.91
CA ALA A 67 -0.14 2.21 9.13
C ALA A 67 -0.89 1.69 10.37
N ALA A 68 -2.23 1.77 10.38
CA ALA A 68 -3.07 1.20 11.43
C ALA A 68 -2.89 -0.34 11.59
N GLU A 69 -2.50 -1.02 10.52
CA GLU A 69 -2.19 -2.46 10.52
C GLU A 69 -0.71 -2.77 10.82
N GLY A 70 0.08 -1.77 11.20
CA GLY A 70 1.49 -1.94 11.56
C GLY A 70 2.44 -2.05 10.36
N ILE A 71 2.08 -1.48 9.21
CA ILE A 71 2.98 -1.35 8.06
C ILE A 71 3.76 -0.04 8.16
N ASP A 72 5.09 -0.14 8.23
CA ASP A 72 5.99 1.00 8.37
C ASP A 72 6.24 1.71 7.03
N GLN A 73 6.14 0.99 5.91
CA GLN A 73 6.44 1.52 4.59
C GLN A 73 5.48 0.98 3.52
N VAL A 74 4.82 1.87 2.79
CA VAL A 74 4.07 1.51 1.58
C VAL A 74 4.86 1.91 0.34
N GLN A 75 5.07 0.95 -0.54
CA GLN A 75 5.68 1.16 -1.86
C GLN A 75 4.56 1.22 -2.89
N VAL A 76 4.42 2.35 -3.56
CA VAL A 76 3.31 2.61 -4.49
C VAL A 76 3.74 2.33 -5.93
N PHE A 77 2.96 1.50 -6.60
CA PHE A 77 3.04 1.29 -8.03
C PHE A 77 1.88 2.00 -8.73
N LEU A 78 2.18 3.11 -9.41
CA LEU A 78 1.19 3.96 -10.07
C LEU A 78 0.81 3.42 -11.46
N GLY A 79 -0.49 3.30 -11.70
CA GLY A 79 -1.08 3.25 -13.04
C GLY A 79 -1.64 4.64 -13.37
N PRO A 80 -1.12 5.36 -14.38
CA PRO A 80 0.01 5.01 -15.25
C PRO A 80 1.37 5.36 -14.62
N THR A 81 2.42 4.57 -14.93
CA THR A 81 3.79 4.80 -14.45
C THR A 81 4.49 5.87 -15.30
N THR A 82 4.02 7.10 -15.22
CA THR A 82 4.52 8.25 -16.00
C THR A 82 4.74 9.46 -15.10
N VAL A 83 5.46 10.47 -15.61
CA VAL A 83 5.61 11.76 -14.91
C VAL A 83 4.25 12.41 -14.62
N ALA A 84 3.29 12.29 -15.54
CA ALA A 84 1.93 12.78 -15.33
C ALA A 84 1.23 12.02 -14.19
N GLY A 85 1.39 10.70 -14.12
CA GLY A 85 0.88 9.88 -13.01
C GLY A 85 1.49 10.27 -11.66
N ILE A 86 2.80 10.51 -11.61
CA ILE A 86 3.47 11.00 -10.39
C ILE A 86 2.88 12.35 -9.96
N LYS A 87 2.70 13.29 -10.89
CA LYS A 87 2.10 14.60 -10.59
C LYS A 87 0.64 14.48 -10.12
N ALA A 88 -0.14 13.59 -10.72
CA ALA A 88 -1.52 13.32 -10.34
C ALA A 88 -1.63 12.67 -8.95
N PHE A 89 -0.57 11.99 -8.48
CA PHE A 89 -0.51 11.44 -7.13
C PHE A 89 -0.10 12.46 -6.06
N ALA A 90 0.47 13.62 -6.43
CA ALA A 90 0.95 14.62 -5.47
C ALA A 90 -0.10 15.05 -4.42
N PRO A 91 -1.39 15.29 -4.76
CA PRO A 91 -2.40 15.65 -3.76
C PRO A 91 -2.60 14.58 -2.68
N VAL A 92 -2.37 13.30 -2.99
CA VAL A 92 -2.43 12.22 -1.99
C VAL A 92 -1.29 12.37 -0.99
N LEU A 93 -0.09 12.73 -1.46
CA LEU A 93 1.07 12.94 -0.60
C LEU A 93 0.86 14.16 0.31
N ASP A 94 0.33 15.25 -0.22
CA ASP A 94 0.02 16.46 0.57
C ASP A 94 -0.95 16.12 1.73
N LEU A 95 -1.94 15.25 1.50
CA LEU A 95 -2.87 14.74 2.52
C LEU A 95 -2.22 13.80 3.54
N LEU A 96 -1.10 13.15 3.20
CA LEU A 96 -0.37 12.27 4.12
C LEU A 96 0.66 13.02 4.96
N ASP A 97 1.23 14.10 4.43
CA ASP A 97 2.19 14.96 5.13
C ASP A 97 1.53 15.87 6.17
N HIS A 98 0.21 16.06 6.07
CA HIS A 98 -0.59 16.89 6.97
C HIS A 98 -1.71 16.06 7.62
N PRO A 99 -1.63 15.75 8.93
CA PRO A 99 -2.58 14.88 9.63
C PRO A 99 -3.98 15.47 9.80
#